data_AF-A0A9E6RJM1-F1
#
_entry.id   AF-A0A9E6RJM1-F1
#
_cell.length_a   1.000
_cell.length_b   1.000
_cell.length_c   1.000
_cell.angle_alpha   90.00
_cell.angle_beta   90.00
_cell.angle_gamma   90.00
#
_symmetry.space_group_name_H-M   'P 1'
#
loop_
_entity.id
_entity.type
_entity.pdbx_description
1 polymer ?
#
loop_
_entity_poly.entity_id
_entity_poly.type
_entity_poly.pdbx_seq_one_letter_code
_entity_poly.pdbx_strand_id
1 'polypeptide(L)'
;MDPRLAIHFVHSGSDQSLKFVSALAAELCQSAETAGLSVLIDTRHWQPDAPGEALSKLLSRYPCTLHVFVVLPLQPELIPPPAGSVLATLTRAAEDNSTWVMLVQVCEPHSPRLKGELQSLCMPKSDTDRVDCHIQLIQAILKKLQLLLFQDSTKPKLFLSHAKYDGRKLAEKFSKDTVNRGLDAFFDEETISLGEDWRESIRDAVVGSIIIAFETDQFSSRYWCRHEVMLAKVTDRPILLVLCQQKGEPQRAPHAGALPTVRLSLPPETSGLKQVLLEALKQALFTFVWTATTKGGGQYPPQADVGGCVFVRTPDPISLLTDDFKSLRCTVGSTWLYPGPALDEDAAAVLQTFAPGVRFVSLLELD
;
A
#
# COMPACT_ATOMS: atom_id res chain seq x y z
N MET A 1 -5.82 16.16 -14.65
CA MET A 1 -4.45 16.24 -14.08
C MET A 1 -3.50 15.16 -14.60
N ASP A 2 -2.19 15.36 -14.47
CA ASP A 2 -1.20 14.28 -14.64
C ASP A 2 -1.33 13.26 -13.49
N PRO A 3 -1.30 11.95 -13.77
CA PRO A 3 -1.37 10.91 -12.75
C PRO A 3 -0.15 10.97 -11.83
N ARG A 4 -0.30 10.65 -10.55
CA ARG A 4 0.84 10.64 -9.61
C ARG A 4 1.64 9.34 -9.69
N LEU A 5 0.97 8.27 -10.08
CA LEU A 5 1.54 6.96 -10.34
C LEU A 5 0.96 6.45 -11.66
N ALA A 6 1.80 5.95 -12.55
CA ALA A 6 1.35 5.25 -13.75
C ALA A 6 1.86 3.80 -13.73
N ILE A 7 0.96 2.84 -13.59
CA ILE A 7 1.27 1.41 -13.66
C ILE A 7 1.01 0.93 -15.08
N HIS A 8 2.04 0.46 -15.75
CA HIS A 8 2.00 -0.02 -17.13
C HIS A 8 2.15 -1.54 -17.14
N PHE A 9 1.07 -2.27 -17.37
CA PHE A 9 1.14 -3.72 -17.55
C PHE A 9 1.55 -4.04 -18.98
N VAL A 10 2.62 -4.79 -19.15
CA VAL A 10 3.12 -5.22 -20.47
C VAL A 10 3.03 -6.73 -20.54
N HIS A 11 2.23 -7.29 -21.44
CA HIS A 11 2.00 -8.75 -21.51
C HIS A 11 2.20 -9.32 -22.92
N SER A 12 2.49 -10.62 -23.02
CA SER A 12 2.82 -11.29 -24.29
C SER A 12 1.63 -11.69 -25.17
N GLY A 13 0.40 -11.29 -24.80
CA GLY A 13 -0.75 -11.44 -25.68
C GLY A 13 -1.63 -12.68 -25.58
N SER A 14 -1.31 -13.67 -24.74
CA SER A 14 -2.23 -14.82 -24.61
C SER A 14 -3.52 -14.41 -23.90
N ASP A 15 -4.63 -15.11 -24.22
CA ASP A 15 -5.93 -14.90 -23.57
C ASP A 15 -5.86 -14.98 -22.04
N GLN A 16 -5.01 -15.85 -21.49
CA GLN A 16 -4.84 -15.98 -20.04
C GLN A 16 -4.11 -14.76 -19.46
N SER A 17 -3.05 -14.27 -20.12
CA SER A 17 -2.35 -13.06 -19.67
C SER A 17 -3.24 -11.83 -19.74
N LEU A 18 -4.05 -11.69 -20.80
CA LEU A 18 -4.95 -10.57 -20.98
C LEU A 18 -6.04 -10.57 -19.90
N LYS A 19 -6.69 -11.72 -19.66
CA LYS A 19 -7.70 -11.85 -18.59
C LYS A 19 -7.13 -11.50 -17.22
N PHE A 20 -5.90 -11.95 -16.94
CA PHE A 20 -5.23 -11.69 -15.68
C PHE A 20 -4.89 -10.22 -15.50
N VAL A 21 -4.23 -9.60 -16.48
CA VAL A 21 -3.86 -8.18 -16.47
C VAL A 21 -5.10 -7.30 -16.33
N SER A 22 -6.18 -7.59 -17.05
CA SER A 22 -7.42 -6.82 -16.96
C SER A 22 -8.07 -6.90 -15.58
N ALA A 23 -8.12 -8.09 -14.97
CA ALA A 23 -8.69 -8.28 -13.64
C ALA A 23 -7.87 -7.52 -12.56
N LEU A 24 -6.56 -7.65 -12.63
CA LEU A 24 -5.63 -6.98 -11.73
C LEU A 24 -5.66 -5.46 -11.87
N ALA A 25 -5.67 -4.97 -13.12
CA ALA A 25 -5.79 -3.54 -13.41
C ALA A 25 -7.10 -2.98 -12.84
N ALA A 26 -8.23 -3.69 -13.00
CA ALA A 26 -9.50 -3.27 -12.43
C ALA A 26 -9.46 -3.19 -10.90
N GLU A 27 -8.86 -4.19 -10.23
CA GLU A 27 -8.76 -4.22 -8.77
C GLU A 27 -7.86 -3.10 -8.23
N LEU A 28 -6.73 -2.84 -8.88
CA LEU A 28 -5.83 -1.74 -8.52
C LEU A 28 -6.48 -0.38 -8.77
N CYS A 29 -7.20 -0.19 -9.88
CA CYS A 29 -7.98 1.03 -10.16
C CYS A 29 -9.02 1.27 -9.07
N GLN A 30 -9.86 0.27 -8.78
CA GLN A 30 -10.91 0.40 -7.76
C GLN A 30 -10.31 0.75 -6.39
N SER A 31 -9.20 0.11 -6.03
CA SER A 31 -8.55 0.35 -4.76
C SER A 31 -7.89 1.74 -4.72
N ALA A 32 -7.33 2.22 -5.83
CA ALA A 32 -6.77 3.58 -5.97
C ALA A 32 -7.86 4.66 -5.91
N GLU A 33 -8.99 4.46 -6.59
CA GLU A 33 -10.17 5.35 -6.54
C GLU A 33 -10.69 5.48 -5.11
N THR A 34 -10.85 4.35 -4.42
CA THR A 34 -11.28 4.32 -3.01
C THR A 34 -10.29 5.07 -2.11
N ALA A 35 -9.00 4.98 -2.42
CA ALA A 35 -7.94 5.68 -1.69
C ALA A 35 -7.75 7.15 -2.12
N GLY A 36 -8.49 7.66 -3.11
CA GLY A 36 -8.33 9.03 -3.58
C GLY A 36 -7.01 9.30 -4.31
N LEU A 37 -6.38 8.26 -4.87
CA LEU A 37 -5.13 8.38 -5.63
C LEU A 37 -5.43 8.50 -7.13
N SER A 38 -4.87 9.52 -7.77
CA SER A 38 -4.82 9.58 -9.23
C SER A 38 -3.75 8.61 -9.74
N VAL A 39 -4.17 7.39 -10.07
CA VAL A 39 -3.34 6.34 -10.66
C VAL A 39 -3.77 6.12 -12.10
N LEU A 40 -2.84 6.25 -13.04
CA LEU A 40 -3.05 5.80 -14.42
C LEU A 40 -2.68 4.32 -14.49
N ILE A 41 -3.65 3.48 -14.85
CA ILE A 41 -3.35 2.07 -15.17
C ILE A 41 -3.48 1.90 -16.67
N ASP A 42 -2.36 1.62 -17.32
CA ASP A 42 -2.28 1.38 -18.75
C ASP A 42 -1.93 -0.09 -18.99
N THR A 43 -2.65 -0.75 -19.90
CA THR A 43 -2.42 -2.14 -20.25
C THR A 43 -1.98 -2.20 -21.71
N ARG A 44 -0.74 -2.64 -21.92
CA ARG A 44 -0.10 -2.69 -23.24
C ARG A 44 0.20 -4.12 -23.63
N HIS A 45 -0.21 -4.44 -24.84
CA HIS A 45 0.19 -5.68 -25.49
C HIS A 45 1.61 -5.52 -26.04
N TRP A 46 2.50 -6.43 -25.67
CA TRP A 46 3.83 -6.50 -26.25
C TRP A 46 3.82 -7.31 -27.55
N GLN A 47 4.23 -6.69 -28.66
CA GLN A 47 4.56 -7.39 -29.89
C GLN A 47 6.09 -7.39 -30.05
N PRO A 48 6.73 -8.56 -30.28
CA PRO A 48 8.18 -8.67 -30.45
C PRO A 48 8.76 -7.76 -31.54
N ASP A 49 7.97 -7.50 -32.60
CA ASP A 49 8.42 -6.83 -33.84
C ASP A 49 7.79 -5.46 -34.09
N ALA A 50 6.88 -4.99 -33.22
CA ALA A 50 6.30 -3.67 -33.37
C ALA A 50 7.03 -2.68 -32.45
N PRO A 51 7.58 -1.57 -32.98
CA PRO A 51 7.96 -0.46 -32.15
C PRO A 51 6.67 0.05 -31.51
N GLY A 52 6.38 -0.36 -30.28
CA GLY A 52 5.33 0.26 -29.48
C GLY A 52 5.53 1.76 -29.52
N GLU A 53 4.44 2.53 -29.42
CA GLU A 53 4.52 4.00 -29.29
C GLU A 53 5.72 4.34 -28.40
N ALA A 54 6.70 5.06 -28.97
CA ALA A 54 8.04 5.12 -28.39
C ALA A 54 7.92 5.42 -26.91
N LEU A 55 8.49 4.57 -26.05
CA LEU A 55 8.40 4.69 -24.59
C LEU A 55 8.70 6.13 -24.13
N SER A 56 9.63 6.81 -24.82
CA SER A 56 9.93 8.23 -24.65
C SER A 56 8.73 9.16 -24.81
N LYS A 57 7.80 8.90 -25.73
CA LYS A 57 6.54 9.63 -25.93
C LYS A 57 5.54 9.39 -24.79
N LEU A 58 5.51 8.19 -24.22
CA LEU A 58 4.68 7.86 -23.06
C LEU A 58 5.20 8.54 -21.78
N LEU A 59 6.51 8.48 -21.56
CA LEU A 59 7.17 9.10 -20.41
C LEU A 59 7.11 10.63 -20.48
N SER A 60 7.33 11.21 -21.66
CA SER A 60 7.20 12.67 -21.86
C SER A 60 5.77 13.18 -21.77
N ARG A 61 4.77 12.30 -21.87
CA ARG A 61 3.36 12.68 -21.67
C ARG A 61 3.05 12.99 -20.21
N TYR A 62 3.83 12.42 -19.28
CA TYR A 62 3.60 12.50 -17.84
C TYR A 62 4.93 12.68 -17.07
N PRO A 63 5.63 13.81 -17.25
CA PRO A 63 7.02 13.97 -16.79
C PRO A 63 7.18 14.01 -15.26
N CYS A 64 6.11 14.31 -14.52
CA CYS A 64 6.11 14.38 -13.05
C CYS A 64 5.48 13.13 -12.40
N THR A 65 5.28 12.07 -13.18
CA THR A 65 4.60 10.85 -12.75
C THR A 65 5.62 9.78 -12.42
N LEU A 66 5.35 9.02 -11.37
CA LEU A 66 6.10 7.81 -11.11
C LEU A 66 5.63 6.68 -12.04
N HIS A 67 6.47 6.23 -12.97
CA HIS A 67 6.09 5.13 -13.88
C HIS A 67 6.55 3.77 -13.34
N VAL A 68 5.65 2.79 -13.24
CA VAL A 68 5.93 1.40 -12.86
C VAL A 68 5.50 0.46 -13.98
N PHE A 69 6.45 -0.08 -14.73
CA PHE A 69 6.17 -1.10 -15.74
C PHE A 69 6.17 -2.48 -15.10
N VAL A 70 5.08 -3.22 -15.22
CA VAL A 70 4.95 -4.61 -14.79
C VAL A 70 4.91 -5.48 -16.04
N VAL A 71 6.02 -6.12 -16.36
CA VAL A 71 6.16 -6.96 -17.56
C VAL A 71 5.88 -8.42 -17.22
N LEU A 72 4.87 -9.02 -17.85
CA LEU A 72 4.39 -10.38 -17.61
C LEU A 72 4.66 -11.28 -18.84
N PRO A 73 5.84 -11.92 -18.96
CA PRO A 73 6.10 -12.93 -19.97
C PRO A 73 5.54 -14.28 -19.53
N LEU A 74 4.85 -14.97 -20.44
CA LEU A 74 4.32 -16.33 -20.22
C LEU A 74 5.37 -17.44 -20.32
N GLN A 75 6.48 -17.21 -21.03
CA GLN A 75 7.57 -18.18 -21.14
C GLN A 75 8.93 -17.46 -21.03
N PRO A 76 9.85 -17.96 -20.18
CA PRO A 76 11.23 -17.45 -20.09
C PRO A 76 11.97 -17.39 -21.42
N GLU A 77 11.70 -18.36 -22.29
CA GLU A 77 12.30 -18.55 -23.61
C GLU A 77 11.85 -17.51 -24.64
N LEU A 78 10.72 -16.83 -24.38
CA LEU A 78 10.19 -15.72 -25.18
C LEU A 78 10.79 -14.36 -24.81
N ILE A 79 11.81 -14.32 -23.94
CA ILE A 79 12.62 -13.11 -23.71
C ILE A 79 13.84 -13.21 -24.64
N PRO A 80 13.77 -12.76 -25.92
CA PRO A 80 14.92 -12.81 -26.80
C PRO A 80 16.07 -11.95 -26.27
N PRO A 81 17.34 -12.29 -26.58
CA PRO A 81 18.50 -11.51 -26.17
C PRO A 81 18.37 -10.04 -26.64
N PRO A 82 19.00 -9.09 -25.93
CA PRO A 82 18.75 -7.67 -26.10
C PRO A 82 19.43 -7.15 -27.37
N ALA A 83 18.72 -7.22 -28.49
CA ALA A 83 19.05 -6.44 -29.68
C ALA A 83 17.75 -6.02 -30.39
N GLY A 84 17.16 -4.93 -29.90
CA GLY A 84 16.05 -4.21 -30.56
C GLY A 84 14.68 -4.26 -29.86
N SER A 85 14.49 -5.11 -28.84
CA SER A 85 13.18 -5.35 -28.23
C SER A 85 12.79 -4.30 -27.17
N VAL A 86 11.48 -4.19 -26.91
CA VAL A 86 10.84 -3.33 -25.87
C VAL A 86 11.56 -3.40 -24.52
N LEU A 87 12.14 -4.56 -24.16
CA LEU A 87 12.91 -4.73 -22.93
C LEU A 87 14.16 -3.85 -22.87
N ALA A 88 14.92 -3.73 -23.96
CA ALA A 88 16.10 -2.88 -24.02
C ALA A 88 15.75 -1.38 -23.96
N THR A 89 14.56 -1.00 -24.44
CA THR A 89 14.01 0.35 -24.31
C THR A 89 13.55 0.63 -22.89
N LEU A 90 12.89 -0.33 -22.25
CA LEU A 90 12.49 -0.28 -20.85
C LEU A 90 13.70 -0.22 -19.92
N THR A 91 14.74 -1.03 -20.15
CA THR A 91 15.99 -1.00 -19.38
C THR A 91 16.68 0.36 -19.50
N ARG A 92 16.78 0.93 -20.71
CA ARG A 92 17.31 2.29 -20.91
C ARG A 92 16.46 3.38 -20.25
N ALA A 93 15.14 3.25 -20.26
CA ALA A 93 14.29 4.19 -19.54
C ALA A 93 14.43 4.05 -18.02
N ALA A 94 14.69 2.85 -17.52
CA ALA A 94 14.93 2.61 -16.09
C ALA A 94 16.27 3.18 -15.59
N GLU A 95 17.15 3.64 -16.48
CA GLU A 95 18.37 4.38 -16.11
C GLU A 95 18.04 5.83 -15.68
N ASP A 96 16.86 6.35 -16.03
CA ASP A 96 16.33 7.61 -15.52
C ASP A 96 15.44 7.34 -14.27
N ASN A 97 15.69 8.04 -13.17
CA ASN A 97 15.04 7.79 -11.86
C ASN A 97 13.51 7.96 -11.86
N SER A 98 12.94 8.49 -12.95
CA SER A 98 11.51 8.71 -13.18
C SER A 98 10.74 7.46 -13.65
N THR A 99 11.45 6.43 -14.12
CA THR A 99 10.83 5.24 -14.73
C THR A 99 11.33 3.96 -14.07
N TRP A 100 10.43 3.12 -13.56
CA TRP A 100 10.79 1.84 -12.96
C TRP A 100 10.22 0.70 -13.77
N VAL A 101 11.07 -0.28 -14.06
CA VAL A 101 10.68 -1.48 -14.80
C VAL A 101 10.82 -2.67 -13.88
N MET A 102 9.68 -3.31 -13.61
CA MET A 102 9.58 -4.58 -12.92
C MET A 102 9.27 -5.67 -13.93
N LEU A 103 10.17 -6.64 -13.98
CA LEU A 103 9.96 -7.86 -14.74
C LEU A 103 9.36 -8.90 -13.82
N VAL A 104 8.15 -9.33 -14.14
CA VAL A 104 7.35 -10.29 -13.39
C VAL A 104 7.20 -11.55 -14.23
N GLN A 105 8.09 -12.52 -14.07
CA GLN A 105 8.01 -13.80 -14.76
C GLN A 105 6.78 -14.57 -14.28
N VAL A 106 5.89 -14.97 -15.19
CA VAL A 106 4.85 -15.94 -14.88
C VAL A 106 5.46 -17.34 -14.74
N CYS A 107 5.34 -17.96 -13.58
CA CYS A 107 5.78 -19.34 -13.33
C CYS A 107 4.57 -20.29 -13.26
N GLU A 108 4.64 -21.41 -13.99
CA GLU A 108 3.80 -22.58 -13.68
C GLU A 108 4.44 -23.40 -12.55
N PRO A 109 3.71 -24.32 -11.88
CA PRO A 109 4.23 -25.10 -10.75
C PRO A 109 5.49 -25.94 -11.03
N HIS A 110 5.85 -26.11 -12.30
CA HIS A 110 7.02 -26.86 -12.73
C HIS A 110 8.04 -25.99 -13.49
N SER A 111 7.81 -24.68 -13.60
CA SER A 111 8.74 -23.77 -14.28
C SER A 111 9.90 -23.40 -13.33
N PRO A 112 11.15 -23.43 -13.81
CA PRO A 112 12.26 -22.91 -13.04
C PRO A 112 12.09 -21.40 -12.80
N ARG A 113 12.29 -20.96 -11.55
CA ARG A 113 12.40 -19.54 -11.21
C ARG A 113 13.69 -18.98 -11.80
N LEU A 114 13.60 -17.95 -12.63
CA LEU A 114 14.80 -17.27 -13.16
C LEU A 114 15.56 -16.58 -12.02
N LYS A 115 16.90 -16.58 -12.10
CA LYS A 115 17.79 -15.87 -11.17
C LYS A 115 18.13 -14.48 -11.73
N GLY A 116 18.12 -13.44 -10.89
CA GLY A 116 18.48 -12.05 -11.26
C GLY A 116 17.56 -11.01 -10.60
N GLU A 117 17.49 -9.79 -11.15
CA GLU A 117 16.54 -8.73 -10.75
C GLU A 117 15.07 -9.05 -11.14
N LEU A 118 14.83 -10.20 -11.77
CA LEU A 118 13.52 -10.69 -12.17
C LEU A 118 12.73 -11.17 -10.95
N GLN A 119 11.51 -10.68 -10.77
CA GLN A 119 10.56 -11.20 -9.78
C GLN A 119 9.77 -12.34 -10.42
N SER A 120 9.69 -13.50 -9.79
CA SER A 120 8.85 -14.62 -10.26
C SER A 120 7.48 -14.56 -9.59
N LEU A 121 6.42 -14.50 -10.38
CA LEU A 121 5.02 -14.60 -9.96
C LEU A 121 4.43 -15.91 -10.48
N CYS A 122 3.96 -16.78 -9.60
CA CYS A 122 3.26 -17.98 -10.07
C CYS A 122 1.86 -17.61 -10.56
N MET A 123 1.45 -18.07 -11.75
CA MET A 123 0.07 -17.83 -12.21
C MET A 123 -0.91 -18.79 -11.53
N PRO A 124 -2.11 -18.30 -11.18
CA PRO A 124 -3.09 -19.11 -10.46
C PRO A 124 -3.78 -20.09 -11.40
N LYS A 125 -3.97 -21.34 -10.94
CA LYS A 125 -4.77 -22.35 -11.66
C LYS A 125 -6.27 -22.24 -11.35
N SER A 126 -6.62 -21.59 -10.22
CA SER A 126 -7.99 -21.40 -9.73
C SER A 126 -8.21 -19.98 -9.19
N ASP A 127 -9.45 -19.56 -9.01
CA ASP A 127 -9.77 -18.24 -8.42
C ASP A 127 -9.21 -18.08 -6.99
N THR A 128 -9.14 -19.16 -6.20
CA THR A 128 -8.53 -19.21 -4.86
C THR A 128 -7.03 -18.93 -4.84
N ASP A 129 -6.34 -19.17 -5.96
CA ASP A 129 -4.91 -18.88 -6.10
C ASP A 129 -4.67 -17.44 -6.56
N ARG A 130 -5.70 -16.75 -7.09
CA ARG A 130 -5.57 -15.36 -7.58
C ARG A 130 -5.14 -14.42 -6.47
N VAL A 131 -5.70 -14.56 -5.26
CA VAL A 131 -5.36 -13.70 -4.12
C VAL A 131 -3.87 -13.81 -3.77
N ASP A 132 -3.28 -15.02 -3.86
CA ASP A 132 -1.85 -15.23 -3.59
C ASP A 132 -0.97 -14.52 -4.62
N CYS A 133 -1.43 -14.45 -5.87
CA CYS A 133 -0.73 -13.73 -6.94
C CYS A 133 -0.78 -12.21 -6.68
N HIS A 134 -1.94 -11.68 -6.29
CA HIS A 134 -2.07 -10.26 -5.92
C HIS A 134 -1.16 -9.90 -4.76
N ILE A 135 -1.14 -10.75 -3.73
CA ILE A 135 -0.23 -10.60 -2.58
C ILE A 135 1.23 -10.55 -3.06
N GLN A 136 1.69 -11.52 -3.85
CA GLN A 136 3.07 -11.58 -4.35
C GLN A 136 3.43 -10.35 -5.19
N LEU A 137 2.52 -9.89 -6.05
CA LEU A 137 2.77 -8.72 -6.89
C LEU A 137 2.85 -7.43 -6.06
N ILE A 138 1.89 -7.19 -5.16
CA ILE A 138 1.89 -5.98 -4.33
C ILE A 138 3.13 -5.96 -3.42
N GLN A 139 3.55 -7.11 -2.89
CA GLN A 139 4.81 -7.25 -2.16
C GLN A 139 6.02 -6.86 -3.00
N ALA A 140 6.07 -7.32 -4.26
CA ALA A 140 7.15 -6.97 -5.19
C ALA A 140 7.20 -5.45 -5.41
N ILE A 141 6.05 -4.83 -5.67
CA ILE A 141 5.92 -3.38 -5.88
C ILE A 141 6.36 -2.63 -4.61
N LEU A 142 5.87 -3.04 -3.44
CA LEU A 142 6.22 -2.44 -2.16
C LEU A 142 7.71 -2.51 -1.85
N LYS A 143 8.33 -3.68 -2.02
CA LYS A 143 9.77 -3.85 -1.82
C LYS A 143 10.58 -2.91 -2.73
N LYS A 144 10.14 -2.75 -3.98
CA LYS A 144 10.81 -1.88 -4.96
C LYS A 144 10.60 -0.40 -4.60
N LEU A 145 9.39 -0.01 -4.19
CA LEU A 145 9.10 1.32 -3.64
C LEU A 145 9.98 1.64 -2.42
N GLN A 146 10.10 0.71 -1.48
CA GLN A 146 10.93 0.89 -0.29
C GLN A 146 12.40 1.12 -0.64
N LEU A 147 12.93 0.32 -1.57
CA LEU A 147 14.30 0.46 -2.03
C LEU A 147 14.56 1.82 -2.67
N LEU A 148 13.60 2.35 -3.42
CA LEU A 148 13.79 3.59 -4.19
C LEU A 148 13.56 4.84 -3.34
N LEU A 149 12.53 4.82 -2.50
CA LEU A 149 12.13 5.97 -1.70
C LEU A 149 12.96 6.11 -0.43
N PHE A 150 13.37 4.99 0.16
CA PHE A 150 14.01 4.95 1.47
C PHE A 150 15.40 4.33 1.45
N GLN A 151 15.89 3.89 0.27
CA GLN A 151 17.15 3.13 0.14
C GLN A 151 17.13 1.86 1.00
N ASP A 152 15.94 1.33 1.27
CA ASP A 152 15.72 0.19 2.14
C ASP A 152 15.30 -1.02 1.31
N SER A 153 16.17 -2.03 1.25
CA SER A 153 15.92 -3.29 0.53
C SER A 153 15.20 -4.34 1.37
N THR A 154 14.92 -4.04 2.65
CA THR A 154 14.24 -4.97 3.55
C THR A 154 12.79 -5.18 3.11
N LYS A 155 12.23 -6.34 3.50
CA LYS A 155 10.83 -6.63 3.20
C LYS A 155 9.93 -5.78 4.09
N PRO A 156 8.71 -5.44 3.64
CA PRO A 156 7.72 -4.84 4.51
C PRO A 156 7.47 -5.76 5.70
N LYS A 157 7.66 -5.23 6.90
CA LYS A 157 7.35 -5.95 8.15
C LYS A 157 5.89 -5.74 8.48
N LEU A 158 5.23 -6.78 8.99
CA LEU A 158 3.89 -6.65 9.58
C LEU A 158 4.00 -6.56 11.09
N PHE A 159 3.20 -5.72 11.73
CA PHE A 159 3.02 -5.71 13.18
C PHE A 159 1.59 -6.15 13.49
N LEU A 160 1.44 -7.22 14.27
CA LEU A 160 0.15 -7.82 14.58
C LEU A 160 -0.34 -7.36 15.96
N SER A 161 -1.09 -6.25 15.99
CA SER A 161 -1.71 -5.76 17.23
C SER A 161 -2.92 -6.63 17.58
N HIS A 162 -2.97 -7.15 18.81
CA HIS A 162 -4.03 -8.06 19.23
C HIS A 162 -4.21 -8.08 20.75
N ALA A 163 -5.43 -8.36 21.21
CA ALA A 163 -5.65 -8.65 22.63
C ALA A 163 -5.16 -10.07 22.97
N LYS A 164 -4.36 -10.18 24.03
CA LYS A 164 -3.80 -11.47 24.47
C LYS A 164 -4.87 -12.51 24.83
N TYR A 165 -6.01 -12.07 25.37
CA TYR A 165 -7.05 -12.95 25.89
C TYR A 165 -7.79 -13.72 24.79
N ASP A 166 -8.19 -13.04 23.71
CA ASP A 166 -9.07 -13.57 22.66
C ASP A 166 -8.54 -13.39 21.23
N GLY A 167 -7.49 -12.58 21.02
CA GLY A 167 -6.85 -12.35 19.72
C GLY A 167 -5.56 -13.14 19.48
N ARG A 168 -4.91 -13.66 20.53
CA ARG A 168 -3.60 -14.33 20.44
C ARG A 168 -3.56 -15.46 19.42
N LYS A 169 -4.47 -16.44 19.53
CA LYS A 169 -4.50 -17.62 18.64
C LYS A 169 -4.72 -17.23 17.18
N LEU A 170 -5.48 -16.16 16.94
CA LEU A 170 -5.72 -15.62 15.60
C LEU A 170 -4.45 -15.00 15.03
N ALA A 171 -3.77 -14.15 15.82
CA ALA A 171 -2.51 -13.53 15.43
C ALA A 171 -1.41 -14.57 15.15
N GLU A 172 -1.28 -15.60 15.99
CA GLU A 172 -0.35 -16.71 15.77
C GLU A 172 -0.66 -17.48 14.48
N LYS A 173 -1.95 -17.77 14.21
CA LYS A 173 -2.38 -18.45 12.98
C LYS A 173 -2.07 -17.59 11.75
N PHE A 174 -2.37 -16.30 11.81
CA PHE A 174 -2.10 -15.35 10.73
C PHE A 174 -0.60 -15.19 10.48
N SER A 175 0.21 -15.06 11.53
CA SER A 175 1.67 -14.99 11.45
C SER A 175 2.25 -16.21 10.73
N LYS A 176 1.84 -17.43 11.12
CA LYS A 176 2.28 -18.67 10.46
C LYS A 176 1.90 -18.73 8.99
N ASP A 177 0.67 -18.35 8.63
CA ASP A 177 0.25 -18.30 7.23
C ASP A 177 1.05 -17.26 6.44
N THR A 178 1.41 -16.14 7.07
CA THR A 178 2.15 -15.04 6.44
C THR A 178 3.63 -15.36 6.23
N VAL A 179 4.29 -16.00 7.21
CA VAL A 179 5.68 -16.45 7.09
C VAL A 179 5.83 -17.47 5.97
N ASN A 180 4.86 -18.39 5.82
CA ASN A 180 4.82 -19.33 4.69
C ASN A 180 4.76 -18.64 3.32
N ARG A 181 4.34 -17.37 3.27
CA ARG A 181 4.27 -16.53 2.07
C ARG A 181 5.49 -15.63 1.88
N GLY A 182 6.50 -15.76 2.73
CA GLY A 182 7.77 -15.04 2.61
C GLY A 182 7.76 -13.59 3.10
N LEU A 183 6.75 -13.19 3.88
CA LEU A 183 6.73 -11.93 4.61
C LEU A 183 7.21 -12.11 6.06
N ASP A 184 7.84 -11.07 6.59
CA ASP A 184 8.27 -11.03 7.98
C ASP A 184 7.14 -10.41 8.82
N ALA A 185 6.64 -11.16 9.81
CA ALA A 185 5.63 -10.69 10.75
C ALA A 185 6.26 -10.58 12.15
N PHE A 186 6.21 -9.37 12.73
CA PHE A 186 6.61 -9.08 14.08
C PHE A 186 5.50 -9.49 15.06
N PHE A 187 5.89 -10.26 16.07
CA PHE A 187 5.04 -10.75 17.16
C PHE A 187 5.72 -10.42 18.50
N ASP A 188 5.01 -9.69 19.36
CA ASP A 188 5.52 -9.07 20.59
C ASP A 188 6.07 -10.09 21.60
N GLU A 189 5.49 -11.30 21.68
CA GLU A 189 5.92 -12.31 22.65
C GLU A 189 7.15 -13.13 22.24
N GLU A 190 7.54 -13.11 20.96
CA GLU A 190 8.68 -13.90 20.46
C GLU A 190 9.93 -13.06 20.17
N THR A 191 9.78 -11.74 19.99
CA THR A 191 10.85 -10.90 19.40
C THR A 191 11.59 -10.00 20.40
N ILE A 192 11.00 -9.67 21.55
CA ILE A 192 11.65 -8.80 22.55
C ILE A 192 12.62 -9.64 23.39
N SER A 193 13.91 -9.33 23.31
CA SER A 193 14.95 -10.06 24.05
C SER A 193 14.93 -9.70 25.54
N LEU A 194 15.35 -10.64 26.40
CA LEU A 194 15.51 -10.38 27.84
C LEU A 194 16.55 -9.27 28.06
N GLY A 195 16.09 -8.12 28.58
CA GLY A 195 16.94 -6.96 28.90
C GLY A 195 16.75 -5.75 27.98
N GLU A 196 15.97 -5.87 26.90
CA GLU A 196 15.58 -4.71 26.08
C GLU A 196 14.51 -3.86 26.76
N ASP A 197 14.53 -2.54 26.54
CA ASP A 197 13.39 -1.70 26.90
C ASP A 197 12.24 -2.02 25.94
N TRP A 198 11.36 -2.90 26.40
CA TRP A 198 10.18 -3.34 25.67
C TRP A 198 9.34 -2.20 25.09
N ARG A 199 9.33 -0.99 25.69
CA ARG A 199 8.58 0.14 25.14
C ARG A 199 9.22 0.71 23.89
N GLU A 200 10.56 0.82 23.88
CA GLU A 200 11.32 1.24 22.71
C GLU A 200 11.23 0.18 21.61
N SER A 201 11.40 -1.11 21.96
CA SER A 201 11.27 -2.21 20.99
C SER A 201 9.89 -2.24 20.32
N ILE A 202 8.80 -2.05 21.08
CA ILE A 202 7.44 -1.96 20.51
C ILE A 202 7.30 -0.72 19.62
N ARG A 203 7.84 0.42 20.05
CA ARG A 203 7.78 1.65 19.25
C ARG A 203 8.48 1.46 17.90
N ASP A 204 9.69 0.94 17.90
CA ASP A 204 10.47 0.73 16.67
C ASP A 204 9.81 -0.31 15.77
N ALA A 205 9.25 -1.37 16.36
CA ALA A 205 8.47 -2.36 15.62
C ALA A 205 7.24 -1.74 14.94
N VAL A 206 6.50 -0.86 15.61
CA VAL A 206 5.35 -0.15 15.02
C VAL A 206 5.82 0.79 13.90
N VAL A 207 6.84 1.62 14.15
CA VAL A 207 7.33 2.62 13.18
C VAL A 207 7.98 1.97 11.95
N GLY A 208 8.45 0.74 12.05
CA GLY A 208 9.01 -0.01 10.92
C GLY A 208 8.00 -0.85 10.11
N SER A 209 6.72 -0.86 10.47
CA SER A 209 5.80 -1.91 10.01
C SER A 209 4.47 -1.41 9.43
N ILE A 210 3.84 -2.29 8.66
CA ILE A 210 2.42 -2.26 8.31
C ILE A 210 1.65 -2.85 9.50
N ILE A 211 0.66 -2.13 10.02
CA ILE A 211 -0.06 -2.55 11.22
C ILE A 211 -1.34 -3.28 10.83
N ILE A 212 -1.53 -4.46 11.40
CA ILE A 212 -2.78 -5.23 11.33
C ILE A 212 -3.30 -5.36 12.75
N ALA A 213 -4.42 -4.72 13.05
CA ALA A 213 -5.04 -4.74 14.36
C ALA A 213 -6.26 -5.65 14.36
N PHE A 214 -6.19 -6.77 15.05
CA PHE A 214 -7.30 -7.70 15.20
C PHE A 214 -8.26 -7.22 16.29
N GLU A 215 -9.30 -6.50 15.90
CA GLU A 215 -10.33 -6.00 16.81
C GLU A 215 -11.28 -7.14 17.24
N THR A 216 -10.89 -7.85 18.28
CA THR A 216 -11.74 -8.79 19.03
C THR A 216 -12.55 -8.08 20.11
N ASP A 217 -13.47 -8.79 20.77
CA ASP A 217 -14.34 -8.22 21.82
C ASP A 217 -13.56 -7.55 22.97
N GLN A 218 -12.34 -8.01 23.26
CA GLN A 218 -11.48 -7.43 24.31
C GLN A 218 -10.48 -6.37 23.81
N PHE A 219 -10.31 -6.18 22.49
CA PHE A 219 -9.25 -5.36 21.91
C PHE A 219 -9.24 -3.92 22.46
N SER A 220 -10.35 -3.22 22.33
CA SER A 220 -10.46 -1.80 22.70
C SER A 220 -10.32 -1.54 24.20
N SER A 221 -10.50 -2.55 25.06
CA SER A 221 -10.28 -2.43 26.50
C SER A 221 -8.78 -2.43 26.88
N ARG A 222 -7.89 -2.91 26.00
CA ARG A 222 -6.46 -3.05 26.28
C ARG A 222 -5.69 -1.80 25.92
N TYR A 223 -5.05 -1.20 26.92
CA TYR A 223 -4.23 0.01 26.76
C TYR A 223 -3.17 -0.13 25.66
N TRP A 224 -2.42 -1.24 25.63
CA TRP A 224 -1.34 -1.46 24.66
C TRP A 224 -1.83 -1.50 23.22
N CYS A 225 -2.92 -2.23 22.95
CA CYS A 225 -3.54 -2.26 21.63
C CYS A 225 -3.94 -0.86 21.15
N ARG A 226 -4.57 -0.06 22.02
CA ARG A 226 -4.93 1.34 21.69
C ARG A 226 -3.69 2.19 21.43
N HIS A 227 -2.65 2.01 22.25
CA HIS A 227 -1.40 2.75 22.13
C HIS A 227 -0.67 2.44 20.82
N GLU A 228 -0.61 1.17 20.42
CA GLU A 228 0.00 0.73 19.15
C GLU A 228 -0.70 1.35 17.94
N VAL A 229 -2.04 1.32 17.90
CA VAL A 229 -2.82 1.94 16.82
C VAL A 229 -2.63 3.45 16.81
N MET A 230 -2.63 4.12 17.96
CA MET A 230 -2.36 5.57 18.01
C MET A 230 -0.94 5.89 17.55
N LEU A 231 0.07 5.16 18.02
CA LEU A 231 1.46 5.37 17.61
C LEU A 231 1.62 5.21 16.10
N ALA A 232 0.99 4.21 15.52
CA ALA A 232 0.98 4.00 14.08
C ALA A 232 0.32 5.15 13.31
N LYS A 233 -0.78 5.72 13.83
CA LYS A 233 -1.45 6.88 13.21
C LYS A 233 -0.54 8.10 13.22
N VAL A 234 0.03 8.44 14.37
CA VAL A 234 0.86 9.65 14.51
C VAL A 234 2.21 9.54 13.79
N THR A 235 2.64 8.33 13.45
CA THR A 235 3.86 8.08 12.66
C THR A 235 3.57 7.75 11.20
N ASP A 236 2.34 7.99 10.73
CA ASP A 236 1.89 7.79 9.36
C ASP A 236 2.08 6.35 8.82
N ARG A 237 2.06 5.35 9.70
CA ARG A 237 2.20 3.96 9.28
C ARG A 237 0.92 3.44 8.62
N PRO A 238 1.00 2.54 7.63
CA PRO A 238 -0.17 1.88 7.09
C PRO A 238 -0.86 1.06 8.20
N ILE A 239 -2.19 1.15 8.30
CA ILE A 239 -2.97 0.42 9.32
C ILE A 239 -4.18 -0.22 8.65
N LEU A 240 -4.46 -1.47 8.99
CA LEU A 240 -5.71 -2.15 8.70
C LEU A 240 -6.34 -2.63 10.01
N LEU A 241 -7.60 -2.26 10.24
CA LEU A 241 -8.41 -2.82 11.31
C LEU A 241 -9.12 -4.08 10.81
N VAL A 242 -8.95 -5.20 11.51
CA VAL A 242 -9.61 -6.46 11.20
C VAL A 242 -10.72 -6.66 12.22
N LEU A 243 -11.97 -6.49 11.78
CA LEU A 243 -13.15 -6.62 12.62
C LEU A 243 -13.42 -8.11 12.87
N CYS A 244 -13.12 -8.56 14.08
CA CYS A 244 -13.22 -9.95 14.54
C CYS A 244 -14.16 -10.12 15.74
N GLN A 245 -14.89 -9.06 16.12
CA GLN A 245 -15.82 -9.08 17.24
C GLN A 245 -16.93 -10.11 17.03
N GLN A 246 -17.29 -10.84 18.09
CA GLN A 246 -18.41 -11.79 18.09
C GLN A 246 -19.60 -11.26 18.89
N LYS A 247 -19.33 -10.63 20.03
CA LYS A 247 -20.36 -10.04 20.91
C LYS A 247 -20.38 -8.52 20.83
N GLY A 248 -19.32 -7.93 20.28
CA GLY A 248 -19.10 -6.49 20.29
C GLY A 248 -18.17 -6.08 21.43
N GLU A 249 -17.81 -4.81 21.42
CA GLU A 249 -16.92 -4.22 22.41
C GLU A 249 -17.70 -3.43 23.47
N PRO A 250 -17.21 -3.35 24.72
CA PRO A 250 -17.86 -2.57 25.77
C PRO A 250 -17.93 -1.07 25.43
N GLN A 251 -16.90 -0.55 24.77
CA GLN A 251 -16.80 0.84 24.35
C GLN A 251 -15.84 0.94 23.18
N ARG A 252 -16.30 1.55 22.07
CA ARG A 252 -15.41 1.90 20.96
C ARG A 252 -14.61 3.14 21.32
N ALA A 253 -13.30 3.07 21.17
CA ALA A 253 -12.44 4.21 21.43
C ALA A 253 -12.08 4.96 20.13
N PRO A 254 -11.97 6.30 20.15
CA PRO A 254 -11.88 7.10 18.92
C PRO A 254 -10.61 6.88 18.07
N HIS A 255 -9.57 6.27 18.64
CA HIS A 255 -8.29 6.01 17.96
C HIS A 255 -8.42 5.17 16.68
N ALA A 256 -9.45 4.33 16.60
CA ALA A 256 -9.78 3.52 15.43
C ALA A 256 -10.49 4.31 14.31
N GLY A 257 -10.82 5.58 14.53
CA GLY A 257 -11.52 6.43 13.56
C GLY A 257 -10.75 6.62 12.25
N ALA A 258 -11.51 6.74 11.15
CA ALA A 258 -11.00 6.95 9.80
C ALA A 258 -9.95 5.91 9.33
N LEU A 259 -9.88 4.74 9.96
CA LEU A 259 -9.02 3.64 9.53
C LEU A 259 -9.77 2.69 8.59
N PRO A 260 -9.10 2.13 7.58
CA PRO A 260 -9.69 1.12 6.73
C PRO A 260 -9.96 -0.15 7.53
N THR A 261 -11.09 -0.80 7.24
CA THR A 261 -11.55 -2.00 7.96
C THR A 261 -11.80 -3.14 7.01
N VAL A 262 -11.49 -4.36 7.44
CA VAL A 262 -11.96 -5.60 6.80
C VAL A 262 -12.62 -6.48 7.85
N ARG A 263 -13.69 -7.19 7.48
CA ARG A 263 -14.33 -8.16 8.39
C ARG A 263 -13.71 -9.53 8.23
N LEU A 264 -13.43 -10.19 9.35
CA LEU A 264 -12.99 -11.58 9.39
C LEU A 264 -13.89 -12.39 10.30
N SER A 265 -14.61 -13.35 9.73
CA SER A 265 -15.42 -14.31 10.48
C SER A 265 -14.53 -15.26 11.29
N LEU A 266 -14.96 -15.58 12.52
CA LEU A 266 -14.29 -16.54 13.39
C LEU A 266 -15.12 -17.83 13.51
N PRO A 267 -14.50 -19.03 13.41
CA PRO A 267 -13.07 -19.27 13.19
C PRO A 267 -12.62 -18.90 11.77
N PRO A 268 -11.38 -18.41 11.59
CA PRO A 268 -10.94 -17.89 10.30
C PRO A 268 -10.63 -19.01 9.30
N GLU A 269 -11.23 -18.92 8.11
CA GLU A 269 -10.83 -19.69 6.94
C GLU A 269 -9.53 -19.14 6.33
N THR A 270 -8.79 -19.97 5.60
CA THR A 270 -7.55 -19.56 4.91
C THR A 270 -7.79 -18.44 3.91
N SER A 271 -8.91 -18.48 3.17
CA SER A 271 -9.35 -17.42 2.24
C SER A 271 -9.49 -16.06 2.94
N GLY A 272 -10.10 -16.04 4.13
CA GLY A 272 -10.25 -14.84 4.95
C GLY A 272 -8.91 -14.26 5.40
N LEU A 273 -7.96 -15.10 5.83
CA LEU A 273 -6.61 -14.66 6.20
C LEU A 273 -5.86 -14.07 5.00
N LYS A 274 -5.96 -14.71 3.82
CA LYS A 274 -5.38 -14.17 2.58
C LYS A 274 -5.97 -12.79 2.25
N GLN A 275 -7.29 -12.61 2.39
CA GLN A 275 -7.94 -11.33 2.14
C GLN A 275 -7.44 -10.24 3.09
N VAL A 276 -7.32 -10.55 4.39
CA VAL A 276 -6.76 -9.62 5.38
C VAL A 276 -5.35 -9.17 4.97
N LEU A 277 -4.50 -10.11 4.57
CA LEU A 277 -3.15 -9.79 4.13
C LEU A 277 -3.13 -8.93 2.87
N LEU A 278 -3.94 -9.29 1.88
CA LEU A 278 -4.07 -8.53 0.64
C LEU A 278 -4.49 -7.08 0.92
N GLU A 279 -5.53 -6.88 1.73
CA GLU A 279 -5.99 -5.54 2.08
C GLU A 279 -4.93 -4.74 2.85
N ALA A 280 -4.19 -5.37 3.76
CA ALA A 280 -3.12 -4.69 4.50
C ALA A 280 -2.00 -4.22 3.57
N LEU A 281 -1.62 -5.04 2.59
CA LEU A 281 -0.62 -4.70 1.59
C LEU A 281 -1.10 -3.59 0.64
N LYS A 282 -2.39 -3.58 0.27
CA LYS A 282 -2.99 -2.46 -0.49
C LYS A 282 -2.88 -1.16 0.29
N GLN A 283 -3.24 -1.15 1.58
CA GLN A 283 -3.10 0.05 2.43
C GLN A 283 -1.65 0.54 2.50
N ALA A 284 -0.69 -0.39 2.58
CA ALA A 284 0.72 -0.05 2.54
C ALA A 284 1.14 0.57 1.21
N LEU A 285 0.69 -0.01 0.09
CA LEU A 285 0.98 0.50 -1.24
C LEU A 285 0.48 1.94 -1.38
N PHE A 286 -0.75 2.20 -0.95
CA PHE A 286 -1.33 3.54 -0.99
C PHE A 286 -0.58 4.52 -0.13
N THR A 287 -0.29 4.15 1.12
CA THR A 287 0.46 5.02 2.04
C THR A 287 1.85 5.38 1.48
N PHE A 288 2.56 4.41 0.89
CA PHE A 288 3.91 4.64 0.37
C PHE A 288 3.91 5.46 -0.92
N VAL A 289 3.03 5.16 -1.87
CA VAL A 289 2.87 5.95 -3.10
C VAL A 289 2.46 7.38 -2.74
N TRP A 290 1.54 7.53 -1.79
CA TRP A 290 1.13 8.82 -1.29
C TRP A 290 2.30 9.62 -0.71
N THR A 291 3.05 9.00 0.19
CA THR A 291 4.21 9.62 0.84
C THR A 291 5.27 10.04 -0.18
N ALA A 292 5.55 9.18 -1.17
CA ALA A 292 6.48 9.48 -2.26
C ALA A 292 6.06 10.72 -3.05
N THR A 293 4.79 10.77 -3.44
CA THR A 293 4.26 11.80 -4.35
C THR A 293 4.01 13.15 -3.67
N THR A 294 3.92 13.17 -2.34
CA THR A 294 3.59 14.40 -1.58
C THR A 294 4.72 14.89 -0.67
N LYS A 295 5.48 14.00 -0.03
CA LYS A 295 6.59 14.38 0.86
C LYS A 295 7.97 14.35 0.17
N GLY A 296 8.10 13.66 -0.96
CA GLY A 296 9.37 13.48 -1.70
C GLY A 296 9.73 14.57 -2.72
N GLY A 297 9.10 15.74 -2.68
CA GLY A 297 9.35 16.83 -3.63
C GLY A 297 8.49 16.81 -4.90
N GLY A 298 7.40 16.02 -4.93
CA GLY A 298 6.38 16.12 -5.97
C GLY A 298 5.73 17.50 -5.97
N GLN A 299 5.60 18.11 -7.15
CA GLN A 299 4.86 19.37 -7.31
C GLN A 299 3.39 19.10 -6.98
N TYR A 300 2.86 19.82 -5.97
CA TYR A 300 1.43 19.92 -5.73
C TYR A 300 0.70 20.33 -7.03
N PRO A 301 -0.57 19.96 -7.23
CA PRO A 301 -1.33 20.53 -8.32
C PRO A 301 -1.23 22.07 -8.24
N PRO A 302 -0.81 22.75 -9.32
CA PRO A 302 -0.48 24.18 -9.30
C PRO A 302 -1.66 25.10 -8.96
N GLN A 303 -2.86 24.54 -8.82
CA GLN A 303 -4.09 25.23 -8.47
C GLN A 303 -4.35 25.32 -6.96
N ALA A 304 -3.61 24.55 -6.15
CA ALA A 304 -3.71 24.66 -4.70
C ALA A 304 -2.56 25.56 -4.22
N ASP A 305 -2.91 26.69 -3.61
CA ASP A 305 -1.97 27.53 -2.85
C ASP A 305 -1.60 26.74 -1.57
N VAL A 306 -0.82 25.66 -1.73
CA VAL A 306 -0.51 24.70 -0.66
C VAL A 306 0.59 25.28 0.24
N GLY A 307 0.18 26.19 1.11
CA GLY A 307 0.97 26.58 2.29
C GLY A 307 0.78 25.64 3.49
N GLY A 308 0.22 24.44 3.29
CA GLY A 308 -0.41 23.63 4.35
C GLY A 308 0.12 22.20 4.55
N CYS A 309 -0.59 21.42 5.36
CA CYS A 309 -0.25 20.04 5.72
C CYS A 309 -0.84 19.00 4.75
N VAL A 310 -0.15 17.87 4.60
CA VAL A 310 -0.61 16.72 3.83
C VAL A 310 -0.76 15.50 4.73
N PHE A 311 -1.98 14.99 4.85
CA PHE A 311 -2.29 13.78 5.61
C PHE A 311 -2.09 12.54 4.75
N VAL A 312 -1.75 11.39 5.36
CA VAL A 312 -1.67 10.10 4.67
C VAL A 312 -2.98 9.31 4.64
N ARG A 313 -4.03 9.87 5.25
CA ARG A 313 -5.38 9.30 5.37
C ARG A 313 -6.37 10.44 5.61
N THR A 314 -7.67 10.16 5.55
CA THR A 314 -8.70 11.12 5.97
C THR A 314 -8.41 11.62 7.39
N PRO A 315 -8.30 12.94 7.60
CA PRO A 315 -7.98 13.49 8.90
C PRO A 315 -9.13 13.25 9.87
N ASP A 316 -8.77 13.00 11.12
CA ASP A 316 -9.69 12.94 12.25
C ASP A 316 -9.12 13.78 13.42
N PRO A 317 -9.90 14.02 14.49
CA PRO A 317 -9.41 14.84 15.61
C PRO A 317 -8.10 14.34 16.21
N ILE A 318 -7.88 13.03 16.27
CA ILE A 318 -6.65 12.46 16.82
C ILE A 318 -5.45 12.78 15.93
N SER A 319 -5.65 12.74 14.61
CA SER A 319 -4.64 13.10 13.62
C SER A 319 -4.18 14.54 13.79
N LEU A 320 -5.03 15.44 14.32
CA LEU A 320 -4.71 16.85 14.55
C LEU A 320 -4.05 17.14 15.92
N LEU A 321 -4.00 16.16 16.82
CA LEU A 321 -3.51 16.35 18.19
C LEU A 321 -2.04 15.97 18.38
N THR A 322 -1.33 15.60 17.32
CA THR A 322 0.10 15.26 17.40
C THR A 322 0.97 16.49 17.63
N ASP A 323 2.15 16.32 18.23
CA ASP A 323 3.05 17.44 18.53
C ASP A 323 3.59 18.11 17.25
N ASP A 324 3.71 17.34 16.16
CA ASP A 324 4.01 17.87 14.82
C ASP A 324 2.92 18.84 14.36
N PHE A 325 1.64 18.51 14.57
CA PHE A 325 0.51 19.40 14.26
C PHE A 325 0.45 20.64 15.15
N LYS A 326 0.79 20.53 16.44
CA LYS A 326 0.86 21.71 17.32
C LYS A 326 1.95 22.69 16.91
N SER A 327 3.01 22.20 16.24
CA SER A 327 4.11 23.02 15.74
C SER A 327 3.80 23.70 14.39
N LEU A 328 2.86 23.14 13.62
CA LEU A 328 2.36 23.73 12.38
C LEU A 328 1.57 25.00 12.72
N ARG A 329 2.00 26.14 12.18
CA ARG A 329 1.21 27.38 12.27
C ARG A 329 -0.02 27.22 11.38
N CYS A 330 -1.18 27.00 11.99
CA CYS A 330 -2.46 27.11 11.30
C CYS A 330 -2.65 28.57 10.85
N THR A 331 -2.20 28.89 9.64
CA THR A 331 -2.50 30.17 9.01
C THR A 331 -3.92 30.11 8.48
N VAL A 332 -4.76 31.07 8.88
CA VAL A 332 -6.10 31.21 8.32
C VAL A 332 -6.00 31.32 6.80
N GLY A 333 -6.79 30.51 6.09
CA GLY A 333 -6.74 30.40 4.63
C GLY A 333 -5.82 29.30 4.08
N SER A 334 -5.08 28.58 4.95
CA SER A 334 -4.25 27.45 4.51
C SER A 334 -5.13 26.30 4.00
N THR A 335 -4.72 25.70 2.88
CA THR A 335 -5.36 24.48 2.34
C THR A 335 -4.57 23.24 2.74
N TRP A 336 -5.24 22.29 3.38
CA TRP A 336 -4.65 21.02 3.82
C TRP A 336 -5.25 19.87 3.03
N LEU A 337 -4.39 18.98 2.53
CA LEU A 337 -4.76 17.93 1.59
C LEU A 337 -4.77 16.57 2.26
N TYR A 338 -5.71 15.71 1.86
CA TYR A 338 -5.75 14.34 2.35
C TYR A 338 -6.29 13.37 1.27
N PRO A 339 -5.90 12.09 1.34
CA PRO A 339 -6.43 11.05 0.47
C PRO A 339 -7.75 10.52 1.05
N GLY A 340 -8.73 10.28 0.19
CA GLY A 340 -10.06 9.78 0.55
C GLY A 340 -11.19 10.71 0.14
N PRO A 341 -12.45 10.38 0.46
CA PRO A 341 -13.63 11.15 0.06
C PRO A 341 -13.67 12.55 0.70
N ALA A 342 -14.41 13.47 0.08
CA ALA A 342 -14.73 14.78 0.66
C ALA A 342 -15.35 14.60 2.06
N LEU A 343 -14.93 15.45 3.00
CA LEU A 343 -15.55 15.50 4.33
C LEU A 343 -16.95 16.08 4.20
N ASP A 344 -17.91 15.50 4.93
CA ASP A 344 -19.21 16.14 5.10
C ASP A 344 -19.11 17.39 5.98
N GLU A 345 -20.18 18.18 6.01
CA GLU A 345 -20.23 19.45 6.74
C GLU A 345 -19.95 19.28 8.24
N ASP A 346 -20.46 18.21 8.85
CA ASP A 346 -20.30 17.94 10.28
C ASP A 346 -18.87 17.53 10.63
N ALA A 347 -18.27 16.62 9.85
CA ALA A 347 -16.90 16.19 10.03
C ALA A 347 -15.92 17.35 9.81
N ALA A 348 -16.16 18.16 8.77
CA ALA A 348 -15.37 19.36 8.52
C ALA A 348 -15.49 20.37 9.68
N ALA A 349 -16.69 20.61 10.20
CA ALA A 349 -16.92 21.51 11.34
C ALA A 349 -16.16 21.04 12.60
N VAL A 350 -16.17 19.73 12.90
CA VAL A 350 -15.39 19.17 14.01
C VAL A 350 -13.91 19.46 13.84
N LEU A 351 -13.32 19.18 12.66
CA LEU A 351 -11.90 19.43 12.43
C LEU A 351 -11.55 20.93 12.48
N GLN A 352 -12.43 21.80 12.02
CA GLN A 352 -12.26 23.25 12.11
C GLN A 352 -12.21 23.77 13.56
N THR A 353 -12.76 23.04 14.54
CA THR A 353 -12.57 23.41 15.96
C THR A 353 -11.12 23.25 16.42
N PHE A 354 -10.38 22.29 15.83
CA PHE A 354 -8.97 22.03 16.13
C PHE A 354 -8.03 22.83 15.23
N ALA A 355 -8.45 23.13 14.00
CA ALA A 355 -7.70 23.93 13.03
C ALA A 355 -8.58 25.05 12.44
N PRO A 356 -8.85 26.13 13.18
CA PRO A 356 -9.73 27.21 12.72
C PRO A 356 -9.20 27.89 11.46
N GLY A 357 -10.07 28.06 10.46
CA GLY A 357 -9.75 28.75 9.21
C GLY A 357 -8.90 27.93 8.23
N VAL A 358 -8.64 26.66 8.51
CA VAL A 358 -8.01 25.72 7.57
C VAL A 358 -9.08 25.11 6.66
N ARG A 359 -8.80 25.05 5.35
CA ARG A 359 -9.62 24.33 4.38
C ARG A 359 -9.07 22.93 4.19
N PHE A 360 -9.81 21.92 4.64
CA PHE A 360 -9.52 20.51 4.33
C PHE A 360 -10.08 20.19 2.95
N VAL A 361 -9.24 19.67 2.05
CA VAL A 361 -9.64 19.37 0.67
C VAL A 361 -9.27 17.94 0.35
N SER A 362 -10.26 17.16 -0.07
CA SER A 362 -10.02 15.85 -0.63
C SER A 362 -9.37 16.00 -1.99
N LEU A 363 -8.46 15.08 -2.31
CA LEU A 363 -7.94 15.01 -3.67
C LEU A 363 -8.95 14.63 -4.73
N LEU A 364 -10.01 13.93 -4.36
CA LEU A 364 -11.08 13.59 -5.29
C LEU A 364 -11.87 14.83 -5.73
N GLU A 365 -11.68 15.97 -5.04
CA GLU A 365 -12.28 17.26 -5.37
C GLU A 365 -11.34 18.17 -6.18
N LEU A 366 -10.11 17.74 -6.42
CA LEU A 366 -9.14 18.47 -7.25
C LEU A 366 -9.23 17.86 -8.67
N ASP A 367 -9.74 18.65 -9.64
CA ASP A 367 -9.96 18.26 -11.05
C ASP A 367 -8.68 18.20 -11.93
#